data_AF-A0A8R1ESJ7-F1
#
_entry.id   AF-A0A8R1ESJ7-F1
#
_cell.length_a   1.000
_cell.length_b   1.000
_cell.length_c   1.000
_cell.angle_alpha   90.00
_cell.angle_beta   90.00
_cell.angle_gamma   90.00
#
_symmetry.space_group_name_H-M   'P 1'
#
loop_
_entity.id
_entity.type
_entity.pdbx_description
1 polymer ?
#
loop_
_entity_poly.entity_id
_entity_poly.type
_entity_poly.pdbx_seq_one_letter_code
_entity_poly.pdbx_strand_id
1 'polypeptide(L)'
;MSRRSTTTDRADYNDAASSASTSASRRPTINFQELMDELPDPERETGERLRRHLQFFFMNPMEKWKVRRQLPYKLVLQVLKIVFVTMQLILFAEMRMSHVDFLEDTTTVMRHRFLKEWNDDRDALQYPPAEGRYSVYDDQGLSEHLSFLINSYYAIRNDSFASFSYDVNSHPTSNLGAEISFDSIPPIEVLVDRIIQCDCEQQHL
;
A
#
# COMPACT_ATOMS: atom_id res chain seq x y z
N MET A 1 32.81 -13.61 -35.59
CA MET A 1 34.00 -14.47 -35.76
C MET A 1 35.02 -14.09 -34.69
N SER A 2 35.48 -15.05 -33.87
CA SER A 2 36.91 -15.42 -33.63
C SER A 2 37.83 -14.25 -33.25
N ARG A 3 38.67 -14.24 -32.21
CA ARG A 3 39.42 -15.25 -31.43
C ARG A 3 40.04 -14.46 -30.23
N ARG A 4 40.20 -15.03 -29.02
CA ARG A 4 41.43 -15.68 -28.50
C ARG A 4 42.67 -14.73 -28.59
N SER A 5 43.47 -14.47 -27.56
CA SER A 5 44.18 -15.43 -26.69
C SER A 5 45.10 -14.67 -25.70
N THR A 6 45.45 -15.30 -24.54
CA THR A 6 46.80 -15.40 -23.90
C THR A 6 47.60 -14.12 -23.55
N THR A 7 48.41 -13.99 -22.48
CA THR A 7 48.96 -14.83 -21.40
C THR A 7 49.85 -13.92 -20.52
N THR A 8 50.05 -14.33 -19.26
CA THR A 8 51.30 -14.24 -18.44
C THR A 8 51.97 -12.88 -18.20
N ASP A 9 52.07 -12.52 -16.91
CA ASP A 9 53.34 -12.19 -16.25
C ASP A 9 53.18 -12.44 -14.74
N ARG A 10 53.78 -13.51 -14.21
CA ARG A 10 55.08 -13.53 -13.50
C ARG A 10 55.12 -12.57 -12.32
N ALA A 11 54.77 -13.11 -11.16
CA ALA A 11 55.06 -12.55 -9.86
C ALA A 11 56.55 -12.74 -9.56
N ASP A 12 57.21 -11.62 -9.25
CA ASP A 12 58.58 -11.59 -8.74
C ASP A 12 58.59 -11.99 -7.26
N TYR A 13 59.60 -12.78 -6.96
CA TYR A 13 59.91 -13.37 -5.66
C TYR A 13 60.70 -12.35 -4.85
N ASN A 14 60.29 -12.06 -3.61
CA ASN A 14 61.21 -11.48 -2.63
C ASN A 14 60.92 -12.01 -1.22
N ASP A 15 61.80 -12.92 -0.80
CA ASP A 15 62.06 -13.29 0.58
C ASP A 15 62.72 -12.12 1.31
N ALA A 16 62.10 -11.65 2.39
CA ALA A 16 62.83 -11.05 3.51
C ALA A 16 61.97 -11.08 4.77
N ALA A 17 62.36 -12.00 5.65
CA ALA A 17 62.31 -11.87 7.10
C ALA A 17 60.95 -11.53 7.75
N SER A 18 60.42 -12.48 8.51
CA SER A 18 60.68 -12.49 9.96
C SER A 18 59.75 -13.47 10.64
N SER A 19 60.36 -14.43 11.32
CA SER A 19 59.81 -15.23 12.40
C SER A 19 58.77 -14.48 13.24
N ALA A 20 57.49 -14.77 12.99
CA ALA A 20 56.40 -14.56 13.93
C ALA A 20 55.62 -15.87 14.00
N SER A 21 55.90 -16.64 15.05
CA SER A 21 55.06 -17.72 15.53
C SER A 21 53.61 -17.26 15.61
N THR A 22 52.74 -17.83 14.78
CA THR A 22 51.30 -17.79 15.05
C THR A 22 50.76 -19.19 14.81
N SER A 23 50.62 -19.88 15.92
CA SER A 23 49.87 -21.12 16.11
C SER A 23 48.68 -21.22 15.16
N ALA A 24 48.82 -22.07 14.15
CA ALA A 24 47.67 -22.65 13.46
C ALA A 24 46.87 -23.40 14.53
N SER A 25 45.82 -22.74 15.04
CA SER A 25 44.84 -23.33 15.92
C SER A 25 44.15 -24.46 15.16
N ARG A 26 44.71 -25.67 15.29
CA ARG A 26 44.06 -26.94 14.99
C ARG A 26 42.77 -26.95 15.82
N ARG A 27 41.66 -26.53 15.22
CA ARG A 27 40.34 -26.88 15.75
C ARG A 27 40.27 -28.40 15.73
N PRO A 28 40.16 -29.09 16.88
CA PRO A 28 39.98 -30.53 16.85
C PRO A 28 38.65 -30.76 16.15
N THR A 29 38.70 -31.41 14.98
CA THR A 29 37.50 -32.00 14.39
C THR A 29 37.13 -33.11 15.37
N ILE A 30 36.22 -32.83 16.31
CA ILE A 30 35.76 -33.82 17.28
C ILE A 30 35.14 -34.94 16.46
N ASN A 31 35.86 -36.06 16.37
CA ASN A 31 35.40 -37.24 15.68
C ASN A 31 34.40 -37.92 16.61
N PHE A 32 33.14 -37.48 16.54
CA PHE A 32 32.06 -37.95 17.41
C PHE A 32 31.91 -39.47 17.43
N GLN A 33 32.38 -40.15 16.37
CA GLN A 33 32.41 -41.60 16.28
C GLN A 33 33.39 -42.22 17.27
N GLU A 34 34.59 -41.64 17.39
CA GLU A 34 35.67 -42.13 18.26
C GLU A 34 35.35 -41.87 19.74
N LEU A 35 34.74 -40.72 20.05
CA LEU A 35 34.32 -40.37 21.41
C LEU A 35 33.10 -41.18 21.88
N MET A 36 32.21 -41.55 20.97
CA MET A 36 31.14 -42.52 21.26
C MET A 36 31.70 -43.93 21.45
N ASP A 37 32.84 -44.25 20.83
CA ASP A 37 33.48 -45.56 20.94
C ASP A 37 34.37 -45.76 22.18
N GLU A 38 34.53 -44.74 23.03
CA GLU A 38 35.25 -44.82 24.32
C GLU A 38 34.31 -44.94 25.54
N LEU A 39 33.00 -44.70 25.38
CA LEU A 39 32.04 -44.73 26.48
C LEU A 39 31.60 -46.17 26.83
N PRO A 40 31.18 -46.45 28.07
CA PRO A 40 30.66 -47.77 28.46
C PRO A 40 29.36 -48.11 27.70
N ASP A 41 29.16 -49.39 27.38
CA ASP A 41 28.05 -49.91 26.56
C ASP A 41 26.64 -49.29 26.82
N PRO A 42 26.17 -49.08 28.07
CA PRO A 42 24.85 -48.47 28.31
C PRO A 42 24.76 -46.98 27.90
N GLU A 43 25.88 -46.26 27.94
CA GLU A 43 25.94 -44.84 27.57
C GLU A 43 26.01 -44.67 26.05
N ARG A 44 26.66 -45.62 25.35
CA ARG A 44 26.70 -45.69 23.87
C ARG A 44 25.30 -45.89 23.29
N GLU A 45 24.54 -46.85 23.85
CA GLU A 45 23.17 -47.12 23.39
C GLU A 45 22.24 -45.91 23.61
N THR A 46 22.42 -45.21 24.74
CA THR A 46 21.67 -44.00 25.07
C THR A 46 22.04 -42.83 24.15
N GLY A 47 23.33 -42.63 23.87
CA GLY A 47 23.83 -41.61 22.94
C GLY A 47 23.36 -41.84 21.50
N GLU A 48 23.35 -43.09 21.04
CA GLU A 48 22.81 -43.46 19.73
C GLU A 48 21.29 -43.27 19.64
N ARG A 49 20.54 -43.65 20.68
CA ARG A 49 19.08 -43.41 20.76
C ARG A 49 18.77 -41.92 20.71
N LEU A 50 19.50 -41.11 21.47
CA LEU A 50 19.36 -39.66 21.48
C LEU A 50 19.72 -39.05 20.11
N ARG A 51 20.80 -39.51 19.48
CA ARG A 51 21.21 -39.09 18.13
C ARG A 51 20.14 -39.41 17.09
N ARG A 52 19.56 -40.61 17.11
CA ARG A 52 18.44 -40.98 16.21
C ARG A 52 17.21 -40.11 16.45
N HIS A 53 16.90 -39.78 17.71
CA HIS A 53 15.79 -38.88 18.06
C HIS A 53 16.03 -37.44 17.61
N LEU A 54 17.24 -36.89 17.79
CA LEU A 54 17.60 -35.56 17.32
C LEU A 54 17.62 -35.49 15.79
N GLN A 55 18.21 -36.48 15.12
CA GLN A 55 18.17 -36.57 13.66
C GLN A 55 16.73 -36.66 13.15
N PHE A 56 15.86 -37.43 13.81
CA PHE A 56 14.44 -37.48 13.48
C PHE A 56 13.71 -36.16 13.75
N PHE A 57 14.12 -35.40 14.76
CA PHE A 57 13.56 -34.07 15.07
C PHE A 57 13.96 -33.02 14.02
N PHE A 58 15.20 -33.05 13.54
CA PHE A 58 15.73 -32.15 12.51
C PHE A 58 15.56 -32.64 11.06
N MET A 59 15.05 -33.86 10.85
CA MET A 59 14.77 -34.36 9.49
C MET A 59 13.65 -33.54 8.83
N ASN A 60 13.88 -33.13 7.59
CA ASN A 60 12.99 -32.23 6.86
C ASN A 60 11.57 -32.84 6.74
N PRO A 61 10.51 -32.04 6.94
CA PRO A 61 9.13 -32.51 6.89
C PRO A 61 8.75 -33.10 5.50
N MET A 62 9.45 -32.68 4.44
CA MET A 62 9.31 -33.22 3.08
C MET A 62 9.82 -34.67 2.95
N GLU A 63 10.86 -35.06 3.68
CA GLU A 63 11.39 -36.44 3.65
C GLU A 63 10.48 -37.40 4.43
N LYS A 64 9.86 -36.91 5.53
CA LYS A 64 8.81 -37.65 6.26
C LYS A 64 7.55 -37.87 5.41
N TRP A 65 7.23 -36.94 4.52
CA TRP A 65 6.09 -37.04 3.60
C TRP A 65 6.28 -38.15 2.54
N LYS A 66 7.49 -38.24 1.95
CA LYS A 66 7.82 -39.25 0.93
C LYS A 66 7.79 -40.69 1.47
N VAL A 67 8.15 -40.87 2.75
CA VAL A 67 8.22 -42.21 3.39
C VAL A 67 6.88 -42.68 3.96
N ARG A 68 6.02 -41.78 4.45
CA ARG A 68 4.75 -42.16 5.12
C ARG A 68 3.45 -41.85 4.35
N ARG A 69 3.49 -41.15 3.20
CA ARG A 69 2.29 -40.79 2.40
C ARG A 69 1.20 -40.00 3.14
N GLN A 70 1.42 -39.57 4.39
CA GLN A 70 0.48 -38.77 5.17
C GLN A 70 0.88 -37.30 5.12
N LEU A 71 0.00 -36.46 4.55
CA LEU A 71 0.16 -35.01 4.57
C LEU A 71 0.05 -34.51 6.02
N PRO A 72 1.08 -33.86 6.58
CA PRO A 72 0.95 -33.27 7.90
C PRO A 72 -0.08 -32.15 7.83
N TYR A 73 -1.20 -32.31 8.53
CA TYR A 73 -2.31 -31.33 8.56
C TYR A 73 -1.82 -29.90 8.87
N LYS A 74 -0.73 -29.77 9.64
CA LYS A 74 -0.09 -28.48 9.97
C LYS A 74 0.45 -27.73 8.74
N LEU A 75 0.98 -28.43 7.74
CA LEU A 75 1.49 -27.82 6.50
C LEU A 75 0.33 -27.39 5.59
N VAL A 76 -0.69 -28.25 5.46
CA VAL A 76 -1.90 -27.95 4.66
C VAL A 76 -2.59 -26.71 5.22
N LEU A 77 -2.73 -26.61 6.54
CA LEU A 77 -3.28 -25.41 7.19
C LEU A 77 -2.44 -24.15 6.95
N GLN A 78 -1.11 -24.29 6.84
CA GLN A 78 -0.22 -23.15 6.55
C GLN A 78 -0.41 -22.65 5.11
N VAL A 79 -0.48 -23.55 4.13
CA VAL A 79 -0.76 -23.19 2.74
C VAL A 79 -2.16 -22.60 2.61
N LEU A 80 -3.15 -23.22 3.24
CA LEU A 80 -4.54 -22.75 3.24
C LEU A 80 -4.65 -21.35 3.85
N LYS A 81 -3.94 -21.06 4.95
CA LYS A 81 -3.88 -19.73 5.55
C LYS A 81 -3.33 -18.68 4.57
N ILE A 82 -2.28 -19.01 3.81
CA ILE A 82 -1.71 -18.10 2.80
C ILE A 82 -2.75 -17.81 1.70
N VAL A 83 -3.47 -18.83 1.24
CA VAL A 83 -4.55 -18.64 0.26
C VAL A 83 -5.67 -17.76 0.83
N PHE A 84 -6.10 -17.99 2.07
CA PHE A 84 -7.14 -17.17 2.68
C PHE A 84 -6.71 -15.72 2.92
N VAL A 85 -5.51 -15.48 3.43
CA VAL A 85 -5.05 -14.11 3.68
C VAL A 85 -4.84 -13.34 2.38
N THR A 86 -4.39 -14.00 1.32
CA THR A 86 -4.25 -13.37 -0.01
C THR A 86 -5.61 -13.06 -0.63
N MET A 87 -6.58 -13.97 -0.54
CA MET A 87 -7.96 -13.70 -0.99
C MET A 87 -8.62 -12.58 -0.19
N GLN A 88 -8.47 -12.58 1.13
CA GLN A 88 -8.98 -11.49 1.98
C GLN A 88 -8.36 -10.14 1.60
N LEU A 89 -7.06 -10.10 1.30
CA LEU A 89 -6.36 -8.89 0.87
C LEU A 89 -6.89 -8.37 -0.47
N ILE A 90 -7.07 -9.25 -1.46
CA ILE A 90 -7.56 -8.86 -2.79
C ILE A 90 -8.98 -8.30 -2.70
N LEU A 91 -9.90 -9.01 -2.04
CA LEU A 91 -11.27 -8.54 -1.87
C LEU A 91 -11.34 -7.20 -1.12
N PHE A 92 -10.50 -7.02 -0.11
CA PHE A 92 -10.40 -5.74 0.60
C PHE A 92 -9.86 -4.61 -0.29
N ALA A 93 -8.87 -4.92 -1.12
CA ALA A 93 -8.27 -3.96 -2.05
C ALA A 93 -9.29 -3.53 -3.12
N GLU A 94 -10.02 -4.47 -3.72
CA GLU A 94 -11.07 -4.18 -4.70
C GLU A 94 -12.18 -3.31 -4.10
N MET A 95 -12.67 -3.66 -2.91
CA MET A 95 -13.70 -2.86 -2.22
C MET A 95 -13.22 -1.44 -1.93
N ARG A 96 -11.95 -1.29 -1.49
CA ARG A 96 -11.37 0.03 -1.21
C ARG A 96 -11.17 0.83 -2.49
N MET A 97 -10.63 0.23 -3.55
CA MET A 97 -10.40 0.92 -4.83
C MET A 97 -11.72 1.40 -5.42
N SER A 98 -12.72 0.52 -5.54
CA SER A 98 -14.04 0.91 -6.07
C SER A 98 -14.71 2.03 -5.27
N HIS A 99 -14.52 2.06 -3.94
CA HIS A 99 -15.04 3.17 -3.12
C HIS A 99 -14.29 4.47 -3.36
N VAL A 100 -12.96 4.43 -3.50
CA VAL A 100 -12.15 5.62 -3.81
C VAL A 100 -12.50 6.14 -5.21
N ASP A 101 -12.57 5.26 -6.21
CA ASP A 101 -12.92 5.61 -7.59
C ASP A 101 -14.30 6.29 -7.63
N PHE A 102 -15.31 5.71 -6.95
CA PHE A 102 -16.63 6.32 -6.86
C PHE A 102 -16.61 7.72 -6.24
N LEU A 103 -15.82 7.93 -5.19
CA LEU A 103 -15.67 9.24 -4.56
C LEU A 103 -14.93 10.22 -5.46
N GLU A 104 -13.85 9.80 -6.11
CA GLU A 104 -13.09 10.64 -7.04
C GLU A 104 -14.00 11.08 -8.21
N ASP A 105 -14.68 10.14 -8.86
CA ASP A 105 -15.63 10.40 -9.94
C ASP A 105 -16.74 11.35 -9.48
N THR A 106 -17.34 11.09 -8.31
CA THR A 106 -18.37 11.97 -7.75
C THR A 106 -17.82 13.38 -7.52
N THR A 107 -16.61 13.51 -6.97
CA THR A 107 -16.02 14.83 -6.73
C THR A 107 -15.73 15.57 -8.03
N THR A 108 -15.28 14.88 -9.07
CA THR A 108 -15.06 15.45 -10.40
C THR A 108 -16.37 15.95 -11.00
N VAL A 109 -17.43 15.13 -10.98
CA VAL A 109 -18.77 15.54 -11.42
C VAL A 109 -19.26 16.76 -10.65
N MET A 110 -19.07 16.79 -9.33
CA MET A 110 -19.46 17.94 -8.50
C MET A 110 -18.70 19.20 -8.89
N ARG A 111 -17.38 19.13 -9.18
CA ARG A 111 -16.59 20.28 -9.64
C ARG A 111 -17.13 20.84 -10.95
N HIS A 112 -17.34 19.97 -11.94
CA HIS A 112 -17.88 20.34 -13.25
C HIS A 112 -19.30 20.89 -13.17
N ARG A 113 -20.11 20.41 -12.21
CA ARG A 113 -21.49 20.86 -12.04
C ARG A 113 -21.60 22.20 -11.33
N PHE A 114 -20.81 22.41 -10.29
CA PHE A 114 -20.96 23.55 -9.39
C PHE A 114 -20.04 24.74 -9.71
N LEU A 115 -18.90 24.49 -10.34
CA LEU A 115 -17.92 25.52 -10.65
C LEU A 115 -18.11 25.98 -12.09
N LYS A 116 -18.42 27.27 -12.25
CA LYS A 116 -18.56 27.90 -13.56
C LYS A 116 -17.20 27.86 -14.28
N GLU A 117 -17.22 27.50 -15.57
CA GLU A 117 -16.01 27.44 -16.42
C GLU A 117 -14.92 26.49 -15.88
N TRP A 118 -15.32 25.37 -15.25
CA TRP A 118 -14.40 24.30 -14.91
C TRP A 118 -13.96 23.54 -16.18
N ASN A 119 -12.66 23.29 -16.32
CA ASN A 119 -12.06 22.63 -17.49
C ASN A 119 -11.48 21.25 -17.11
N ASP A 120 -11.63 20.26 -17.99
CA ASP A 120 -11.12 18.89 -17.82
C ASP A 120 -9.59 18.85 -17.63
N ASP A 121 -8.88 19.82 -18.21
CA ASP A 121 -7.42 19.96 -18.07
C ASP A 121 -6.97 20.16 -16.62
N ARG A 122 -7.87 20.59 -15.73
CA ARG A 122 -7.61 20.73 -14.28
C ARG A 122 -7.64 19.42 -13.51
N ASP A 123 -8.40 18.44 -14.01
CA ASP A 123 -8.52 17.11 -13.40
C ASP A 123 -7.44 16.15 -13.92
N ALA A 124 -6.74 16.52 -15.00
CA ALA A 124 -5.64 15.75 -15.55
C ALA A 124 -4.44 15.69 -14.58
N LEU A 125 -3.95 14.47 -14.31
CA LEU A 125 -2.75 14.22 -13.49
C LEU A 125 -1.42 14.56 -14.21
N GLN A 126 -1.44 15.50 -15.16
CA GLN A 126 -0.27 15.88 -15.93
C GLN A 126 0.53 16.96 -15.19
N TYR A 127 1.83 16.72 -15.02
CA TYR A 127 2.74 17.69 -14.39
C TYR A 127 3.65 18.34 -15.44
N PRO A 128 3.81 19.68 -15.44
CA PRO A 128 3.11 20.65 -14.59
C PRO A 128 1.62 20.81 -15.00
N PRO A 129 0.73 21.15 -14.06
CA PRO A 129 -0.69 21.32 -14.38
C PRO A 129 -0.88 22.46 -15.39
N ALA A 130 -1.73 22.22 -16.40
CA ALA A 130 -1.99 23.19 -17.46
C ALA A 130 -2.66 24.47 -16.93
N GLU A 131 -3.51 24.32 -15.91
CA GLU A 131 -4.21 25.41 -15.25
C GLU A 131 -3.92 25.44 -13.75
N GLY A 132 -3.93 26.63 -13.17
CA GLY A 132 -3.71 26.84 -11.74
C GLY A 132 -4.91 26.42 -10.88
N ARG A 133 -4.82 26.75 -9.58
CA ARG A 133 -5.96 26.60 -8.67
C ARG A 133 -7.15 27.45 -9.15
N TYR A 134 -8.37 26.95 -8.97
CA TYR A 134 -9.57 27.72 -9.30
C TYR A 134 -9.65 29.01 -8.47
N SER A 135 -9.62 30.14 -9.17
CA SER A 135 -9.59 31.47 -8.58
C SER A 135 -10.33 32.46 -9.48
N VAL A 136 -11.07 33.38 -8.87
CA VAL A 136 -11.75 34.49 -9.54
C VAL A 136 -11.20 35.78 -8.96
N TYR A 137 -10.85 36.74 -9.83
CA TYR A 137 -10.18 37.99 -9.44
C TYR A 137 -11.05 39.24 -9.59
N ASP A 138 -12.25 39.08 -10.14
CA ASP A 138 -13.19 40.18 -10.38
C ASP A 138 -14.45 40.04 -9.51
N ASP A 139 -14.99 41.18 -9.09
CA ASP A 139 -16.19 41.24 -8.23
C ASP A 139 -17.44 40.79 -8.99
N GLN A 140 -17.56 41.20 -10.26
CA GLN A 140 -18.67 40.74 -11.11
C GLN A 140 -18.58 39.24 -11.36
N GLY A 141 -17.38 38.74 -11.69
CA GLY A 141 -17.11 37.31 -11.83
C GLY A 141 -17.47 36.51 -10.57
N LEU A 142 -17.15 37.03 -9.37
CA LEU A 142 -17.49 36.35 -8.12
C LEU A 142 -19.02 36.21 -7.95
N SER A 143 -19.77 37.29 -8.20
CA SER A 143 -21.24 37.29 -8.11
C SER A 143 -21.88 36.33 -9.12
N GLU A 144 -21.36 36.29 -10.36
CA GLU A 144 -21.81 35.35 -11.39
C GLU A 144 -21.54 33.90 -11.00
N HIS A 145 -20.35 33.60 -10.48
CA HIS A 145 -19.98 32.24 -10.07
C HIS A 145 -20.84 31.78 -8.89
N LEU A 146 -21.14 32.66 -7.94
CA LEU A 146 -22.03 32.36 -6.82
C LEU A 146 -23.47 32.13 -7.31
N SER A 147 -23.96 32.95 -8.24
CA SER A 147 -25.30 32.79 -8.81
C SER A 147 -25.43 31.47 -9.59
N PHE A 148 -24.39 31.10 -10.34
CA PHE A 148 -24.31 29.82 -11.03
C PHE A 148 -24.33 28.63 -10.06
N LEU A 149 -23.57 28.71 -8.96
CA LEU A 149 -23.54 27.70 -7.91
C LEU A 149 -24.93 27.47 -7.29
N ILE A 150 -25.61 28.55 -6.93
CA ILE A 150 -26.95 28.50 -6.32
C ILE A 150 -27.96 27.88 -7.28
N ASN A 151 -27.95 28.31 -8.55
CA ASN A 151 -28.84 27.74 -9.57
C ASN A 151 -28.55 26.24 -9.79
N SER A 152 -27.27 25.86 -9.84
CA SER A 152 -26.84 24.47 -10.03
C SER A 152 -27.24 23.58 -8.85
N TYR A 153 -27.25 24.11 -7.63
CA TYR A 153 -27.76 23.44 -6.44
C TYR A 153 -29.24 23.10 -6.61
N TYR A 154 -30.10 24.09 -6.84
CA TYR A 154 -31.54 23.84 -6.96
C TYR A 154 -31.90 22.96 -8.18
N ALA A 155 -31.11 23.01 -9.25
CA ALA A 155 -31.28 22.18 -10.43
C ALA A 155 -30.64 20.78 -10.33
N ILE A 156 -29.97 20.42 -9.22
CA ILE A 156 -29.18 19.18 -9.12
C ILE A 156 -29.99 17.92 -9.41
N ARG A 157 -31.26 17.87 -9.00
CA ARG A 157 -32.10 16.69 -9.20
C ARG A 157 -32.57 16.53 -10.65
N ASN A 158 -32.80 17.64 -11.34
CA ASN A 158 -33.44 17.63 -12.67
C ASN A 158 -32.44 17.40 -13.80
N ASP A 159 -31.18 17.80 -13.60
CA ASP A 159 -30.19 17.94 -14.67
C ASP A 159 -28.85 17.27 -14.30
N SER A 160 -28.88 16.33 -13.34
CA SER A 160 -27.76 15.42 -13.07
C SER A 160 -28.04 14.02 -13.59
N PHE A 161 -27.03 13.39 -14.18
CA PHE A 161 -27.09 11.99 -14.59
C PHE A 161 -27.14 11.00 -13.41
N ALA A 162 -26.61 11.40 -12.25
CA ALA A 162 -26.63 10.60 -11.04
C ALA A 162 -27.85 10.92 -10.16
N SER A 163 -28.30 9.93 -9.39
CA SER A 163 -29.42 10.07 -8.46
C SER A 163 -29.02 10.85 -7.21
N PHE A 164 -28.82 12.16 -7.36
CA PHE A 164 -28.64 13.06 -6.23
C PHE A 164 -30.00 13.45 -5.64
N SER A 165 -30.08 13.41 -4.31
CA SER A 165 -31.25 13.87 -3.55
C SER A 165 -30.77 14.73 -2.41
N TYR A 166 -31.61 15.68 -2.02
CA TYR A 166 -31.40 16.44 -0.80
C TYR A 166 -31.70 15.56 0.41
N ASP A 167 -30.98 15.83 1.50
CA ASP A 167 -31.30 15.27 2.82
C ASP A 167 -32.50 16.04 3.38
N VAL A 168 -33.70 15.46 3.25
CA VAL A 168 -34.96 16.06 3.68
C VAL A 168 -35.52 15.31 4.88
N ASN A 169 -35.98 16.05 5.89
CA ASN A 169 -36.54 15.47 7.11
C ASN A 169 -37.83 14.64 6.87
N SER A 170 -38.54 14.91 5.76
CA SER A 170 -39.73 14.16 5.35
C SER A 170 -39.47 13.46 4.02
N HIS A 171 -38.97 12.22 4.09
CA HIS A 171 -38.88 11.39 2.89
C HIS A 171 -40.30 11.03 2.42
N PRO A 172 -40.71 11.38 1.19
CA PRO A 172 -42.01 10.96 0.69
C PRO A 172 -42.04 9.43 0.64
N THR A 173 -42.86 8.85 1.51
CA THR A 173 -43.09 7.42 1.52
C THR A 173 -43.77 7.05 0.20
N SER A 174 -43.15 6.13 -0.54
CA SER A 174 -43.79 5.32 -1.59
C SER A 174 -44.16 5.96 -2.95
N ASN A 175 -43.43 6.93 -3.49
CA ASN A 175 -43.46 7.16 -4.95
C ASN A 175 -42.07 7.51 -5.52
N LEU A 176 -41.55 6.62 -6.36
CA LEU A 176 -40.37 6.83 -7.19
C LEU A 176 -40.69 7.93 -8.21
N GLY A 177 -40.46 9.19 -7.82
CA GLY A 177 -40.87 10.37 -8.59
C GLY A 177 -41.65 11.42 -7.79
N ALA A 178 -41.80 11.26 -6.47
CA ALA A 178 -42.37 12.32 -5.64
C ALA A 178 -41.57 13.62 -5.77
N GLU A 179 -42.26 14.67 -6.21
CA GLU A 179 -41.79 16.04 -6.25
C GLU A 179 -41.43 16.47 -4.83
N ILE A 180 -40.17 16.83 -4.59
CA ILE A 180 -39.76 17.39 -3.30
C ILE A 180 -40.24 18.83 -3.33
N SER A 181 -41.07 19.24 -2.37
CA SER A 181 -41.45 20.63 -2.24
C SER A 181 -40.20 21.48 -2.04
N PHE A 182 -40.14 22.64 -2.71
CA PHE A 182 -39.03 23.58 -2.58
C PHE A 182 -38.76 23.95 -1.12
N ASP A 183 -39.81 24.05 -0.30
CA ASP A 183 -39.73 24.37 1.13
C ASP A 183 -39.02 23.29 1.97
N SER A 184 -38.89 22.08 1.43
CA SER A 184 -38.19 20.96 2.08
C SER A 184 -36.71 20.91 1.74
N ILE A 185 -36.24 21.68 0.76
CA ILE A 185 -34.83 21.71 0.35
C ILE A 185 -34.02 22.43 1.43
N PRO A 186 -32.94 21.83 1.96
CA PRO A 186 -32.11 22.49 2.96
C PRO A 186 -31.45 23.75 2.37
N PRO A 187 -31.38 24.85 3.14
CA PRO A 187 -30.76 26.08 2.67
C PRO A 187 -29.24 25.92 2.55
N ILE A 188 -28.65 26.62 1.58
CA ILE A 188 -27.19 26.70 1.44
C ILE A 188 -26.66 27.67 2.51
N GLU A 189 -25.74 27.19 3.34
CA GLU A 189 -24.99 28.03 4.26
C GLU A 189 -23.73 28.56 3.58
N VAL A 190 -23.62 29.88 3.46
CA VAL A 190 -22.44 30.55 2.89
C VAL A 190 -21.66 31.21 4.02
N LEU A 191 -20.47 30.69 4.29
CA LEU A 191 -19.53 31.29 5.23
C LEU A 191 -18.62 32.28 4.48
N VAL A 192 -18.57 33.52 4.96
CA VAL A 192 -17.68 34.56 4.41
C VAL A 192 -16.63 34.91 5.46
N ASP A 193 -15.43 34.36 5.27
CA ASP A 193 -14.26 34.75 6.06
C ASP A 193 -13.58 35.95 5.40
N ARG A 194 -13.60 37.09 6.08
CA ARG A 194 -12.84 38.27 5.65
C ARG A 194 -11.43 38.18 6.21
N ILE A 195 -10.44 38.16 5.33
CA ILE A 195 -9.05 38.41 5.74
C ILE A 195 -8.97 39.89 6.10
N ILE A 196 -8.80 40.20 7.38
CA ILE A 196 -8.63 41.56 7.85
C ILE A 196 -7.22 42.00 7.47
N GLN A 197 -7.08 42.68 6.34
CA GLN A 197 -5.84 43.38 5.98
C GLN A 197 -5.75 44.68 6.81
N CYS A 198 -5.43 44.56 8.10
CA CYS A 198 -4.93 45.68 8.90
C CYS A 198 -3.42 45.57 8.98
N ASP A 199 -2.72 46.26 8.07
CA ASP A 199 -1.68 47.20 8.46
C ASP A 199 -1.33 48.10 7.26
N CYS A 200 -1.87 49.31 7.31
CA CYS A 200 -1.45 50.44 6.49
C CYS A 200 -1.01 51.53 7.48
N GLU A 201 0.18 51.35 8.06
CA GLU A 201 1.03 52.37 8.71
C GLU A 201 2.39 51.69 8.93
N GLN A 202 3.53 52.17 8.47
CA GLN A 202 4.01 53.55 8.56
C GLN A 202 4.69 54.00 7.26
N GLN A 203 4.23 55.14 6.77
CA GLN A 203 5.16 56.18 6.31
C GLN A 203 6.09 56.53 7.48
N HIS A 204 7.37 56.20 7.36
CA HIS A 204 8.41 56.83 8.16
C HIS A 204 9.61 57.14 7.26
N LEU A 205 9.75 58.45 7.02
CA LEU A 205 10.85 59.23 6.41
C LEU A 205 11.02 59.16 4.88
#